data_AF-A0A7V9MZI1-F1
#
_entry.id   AF-A0A7V9MZI1-F1
#
_cell.length_a   1.000
_cell.length_b   1.000
_cell.length_c   1.000
_cell.angle_alpha   90.00
_cell.angle_beta   90.00
_cell.angle_gamma   90.00
#
_symmetry.space_group_name_H-M   'P 1'
#
loop_
_entity.id
_entity.type
_entity.pdbx_description
1 polymer ?
#
loop_
_entity_poly.entity_id
_entity_poly.type
_entity_poly.pdbx_seq_one_letter_code
_entity_poly.pdbx_strand_id
1 'polypeptide(L)'
;ACLVGMEACAAAHHWGRELGKLGHTVRLMPPSYVKPYVKRQKNDAADAEAICEAVTRPTMRFVEIKTCEQQGTLVLHRVRLMLMRQRVQLSNAIRGHMAEYGLVAPVGRNGLQRLIAILGNPDDDRVPEVARASLAPLVYQFGLVNGQVLENDRRVRESARSTELGCRLMEVPGVGPVLASAMVAMGDRIIITEDEPSLHRMWSSLRQKKNPRWRKS
;
A
#
# COMPACT_ATOMS: atom_id res chain seq x y z
N ALA A 1 -27.85 1.30 24.06
CA ALA A 1 -26.59 1.90 23.56
C ALA A 1 -25.50 1.77 24.62
N CYS A 2 -24.27 1.41 24.25
CA CYS A 2 -23.11 1.35 25.15
C CYS A 2 -21.82 1.77 24.43
N LEU A 3 -20.76 2.02 25.20
CA LEU A 3 -19.41 2.23 24.68
C LEU A 3 -18.72 0.88 24.43
N VAL A 4 -18.22 0.66 23.22
CA VAL A 4 -17.46 -0.53 22.85
C VAL A 4 -16.03 -0.13 22.51
N GLY A 5 -15.08 -0.60 23.32
CA GLY A 5 -13.65 -0.54 23.00
C GLY A 5 -13.25 -1.74 22.15
N MET A 6 -12.46 -1.51 21.10
CA MET A 6 -11.90 -2.60 20.29
C MET A 6 -10.45 -2.28 19.91
N GLU A 7 -9.62 -3.30 19.83
CA GLU A 7 -8.31 -3.17 19.20
C GLU A 7 -8.47 -3.09 17.68
N ALA A 8 -7.70 -2.20 17.04
CA ALA A 8 -7.67 -2.04 15.60
C ALA A 8 -6.99 -3.25 14.94
N CYS A 9 -7.79 -4.24 14.56
CA CYS A 9 -7.39 -5.43 13.83
C CYS A 9 -8.01 -5.46 12.42
N ALA A 10 -7.75 -6.52 11.65
CA ALA A 10 -8.24 -6.65 10.26
C ALA A 10 -9.77 -6.53 10.15
N ALA A 11 -10.51 -7.07 11.13
CA ALA A 11 -11.97 -7.06 11.14
C ALA A 11 -12.57 -5.85 11.88
N ALA A 12 -11.76 -5.04 12.58
CA ALA A 12 -12.25 -4.01 13.50
C ALA A 12 -13.09 -2.93 12.81
N HIS A 13 -12.73 -2.55 11.58
CA HIS A 13 -13.53 -1.57 10.82
C HIS A 13 -14.91 -2.11 10.44
N HIS A 14 -15.01 -3.40 10.07
CA HIS A 14 -16.30 -4.01 9.75
C HIS A 14 -17.20 -4.03 10.99
N TRP A 15 -16.71 -4.60 12.09
CA TRP A 15 -17.46 -4.67 13.34
C TRP A 15 -17.78 -3.30 13.93
N GLY A 16 -16.87 -2.33 13.80
CA GLY A 16 -17.13 -0.97 14.24
C GLY A 16 -18.30 -0.32 13.49
N ARG A 17 -18.46 -0.59 12.19
CA ARG A 17 -19.64 -0.14 11.43
C ARG A 17 -20.90 -0.88 11.86
N GLU A 18 -20.87 -2.21 11.98
CA GLU A 18 -22.05 -2.99 12.35
C GLU A 18 -22.56 -2.64 13.77
N LEU A 19 -21.66 -2.55 14.75
CA LEU A 19 -22.00 -2.13 16.11
C LEU A 19 -22.50 -0.67 16.15
N GLY A 20 -21.94 0.21 15.30
CA GLY A 20 -22.43 1.57 15.13
C GLY A 20 -23.87 1.63 14.62
N LYS A 21 -24.24 0.77 13.64
CA LYS A 21 -25.63 0.67 13.13
C LYS A 21 -26.63 0.22 14.22
N LEU A 22 -26.18 -0.57 15.19
CA LEU A 22 -26.96 -0.99 16.35
C LEU A 22 -27.06 0.10 17.44
N GLY A 23 -26.49 1.29 17.21
CA GLY A 23 -26.56 2.43 18.12
C GLY A 23 -25.49 2.42 19.23
N HIS A 24 -24.41 1.66 19.07
CA HIS A 24 -23.28 1.69 20.01
C HIS A 24 -22.23 2.74 19.62
N THR A 25 -21.60 3.34 20.62
CA THR A 25 -20.43 4.19 20.41
C THR A 25 -19.20 3.30 20.36
N VAL A 26 -18.59 3.15 19.19
CA VAL A 26 -17.41 2.28 19.02
C VAL A 26 -16.13 3.11 18.98
N ARG A 27 -15.10 2.66 19.69
CA ARG A 27 -13.78 3.28 19.75
C ARG A 27 -12.70 2.25 19.42
N LEU A 28 -12.06 2.41 18.26
CA LEU A 28 -10.94 1.56 17.84
C LEU A 28 -9.62 2.11 18.41
N MET A 29 -8.77 1.26 18.98
CA MET A 29 -7.48 1.64 19.56
C MET A 29 -6.32 0.94 18.86
N PRO A 30 -5.18 1.62 18.64
CA PRO A 30 -3.99 0.95 18.13
C PRO A 30 -3.52 -0.18 19.05
N PRO A 31 -3.08 -1.34 18.52
CA PRO A 31 -2.49 -2.44 19.30
C PRO A 31 -1.42 -2.00 20.29
N SER A 32 -0.54 -1.09 19.86
CA SER A 32 0.55 -0.55 20.67
C SER A 32 0.06 0.25 21.88
N TYR A 33 -1.16 0.77 21.85
CA TYR A 33 -1.75 1.56 22.92
C TYR A 33 -2.53 0.68 23.91
N VAL A 34 -3.00 -0.49 23.47
CA VAL A 34 -3.64 -1.49 24.34
C VAL A 34 -2.59 -2.32 25.07
N LYS A 35 -1.46 -2.65 24.41
CA LYS A 35 -0.40 -3.53 24.96
C LYS A 35 0.06 -3.18 26.39
N PRO A 36 0.24 -1.91 26.79
CA PRO A 36 0.65 -1.58 28.16
C PRO A 36 -0.34 -1.98 29.26
N TYR A 37 -1.60 -2.24 28.91
CA TYR A 37 -2.68 -2.61 29.84
C TYR A 37 -2.86 -4.13 29.97
N VAL A 38 -2.18 -4.92 29.13
CA VAL A 38 -2.28 -6.39 29.17
C VAL A 38 -1.48 -6.93 30.36
N LYS A 39 -2.16 -7.57 31.30
CA LYS A 39 -1.55 -8.22 32.48
C LYS A 39 -0.70 -9.43 32.07
N ARG A 40 0.13 -9.93 33.00
CA ARG A 40 0.94 -11.16 32.76
C ARG A 40 0.01 -12.34 32.43
N GLN A 41 0.47 -13.23 31.55
CA GLN A 41 -0.28 -14.36 30.96
C GLN A 41 -1.37 -13.93 29.97
N LYS A 42 -1.03 -14.03 28.68
CA LYS A 42 -1.95 -13.68 27.60
C LYS A 42 -3.10 -14.69 27.52
N ASN A 43 -4.32 -14.19 27.69
CA ASN A 43 -5.57 -14.89 27.42
C ASN A 43 -6.64 -13.89 26.99
N ASP A 44 -7.74 -14.37 26.40
CA ASP A 44 -8.78 -13.50 25.83
C ASP A 44 -9.46 -12.61 26.87
N ALA A 45 -9.58 -13.09 28.11
CA ALA A 45 -10.16 -12.31 29.21
C ALA A 45 -9.26 -11.14 29.62
N ALA A 46 -7.94 -11.36 29.69
CA ALA A 46 -6.96 -10.33 29.99
C ALA A 46 -6.85 -9.30 28.86
N ASP A 47 -6.95 -9.74 27.59
CA ASP A 47 -6.97 -8.84 26.44
C ASP A 47 -8.25 -7.97 26.45
N ALA A 48 -9.41 -8.55 26.78
CA ALA A 48 -10.66 -7.81 26.93
C ALA A 48 -10.63 -6.81 28.10
N GLU A 49 -10.08 -7.20 29.25
CA GLU A 49 -9.91 -6.32 30.41
C GLU A 49 -8.99 -5.13 30.05
N ALA A 50 -7.88 -5.39 29.37
CA ALA A 50 -6.95 -4.36 28.92
C ALA A 50 -7.61 -3.35 27.97
N ILE A 51 -8.45 -3.82 27.05
CA ILE A 51 -9.23 -2.95 26.14
C ILE A 51 -10.24 -2.11 26.93
N CYS A 52 -10.97 -2.71 27.87
CA CYS A 52 -11.93 -2.02 28.74
C CYS A 52 -11.25 -0.94 29.59
N GLU A 53 -10.05 -1.20 30.10
CA GLU A 53 -9.28 -0.20 30.83
C GLU A 53 -8.79 0.91 29.89
N ALA A 54 -8.17 0.54 28.76
CA ALA A 54 -7.58 1.48 27.81
C ALA A 54 -8.60 2.45 27.21
N VAL A 55 -9.82 1.99 26.87
CA VAL A 55 -10.84 2.82 26.20
C VAL A 55 -11.34 3.99 27.06
N THR A 56 -11.20 3.88 28.38
CA THR A 56 -11.63 4.91 29.34
C THR A 56 -10.60 6.03 29.55
N ARG A 57 -9.36 5.84 29.07
CA ARG A 57 -8.27 6.78 29.34
C ARG A 57 -8.51 8.11 28.62
N PRO A 58 -8.44 9.26 29.31
CA PRO A 58 -8.81 10.56 28.74
C PRO A 58 -7.86 11.02 27.63
N THR A 59 -6.60 10.58 27.66
CA THR A 59 -5.58 10.92 26.65
C THR A 59 -5.51 9.90 25.51
N MET A 60 -6.42 8.91 25.47
CA MET A 60 -6.41 7.86 24.45
C MET A 60 -6.70 8.43 23.06
N ARG A 61 -5.90 8.04 22.07
CA ARG A 61 -6.19 8.36 20.67
C ARG A 61 -6.79 7.16 19.98
N PHE A 62 -7.92 7.40 19.31
CA PHE A 62 -8.68 6.38 18.63
C PHE A 62 -8.43 6.43 17.12
N VAL A 63 -8.53 5.26 16.49
CA VAL A 63 -8.52 5.11 15.04
C VAL A 63 -9.93 5.34 14.53
N GLU A 64 -10.08 6.18 13.51
CA GLU A 64 -11.38 6.40 12.88
C GLU A 64 -11.89 5.13 12.20
N ILE A 65 -13.19 4.85 12.36
CA ILE A 65 -13.87 3.75 11.69
C ILE A 65 -14.09 4.16 10.24
N LYS A 66 -13.27 3.60 9.35
CA LYS A 66 -13.34 3.87 7.91
C LYS A 66 -14.62 3.35 7.29
N THR A 67 -15.11 4.06 6.29
CA THR A 67 -16.19 3.57 5.42
C THR A 67 -15.70 2.40 4.56
N CYS A 68 -16.64 1.67 3.95
CA CYS A 68 -16.30 0.59 3.01
C CYS A 68 -15.51 1.14 1.80
N GLU A 69 -15.88 2.31 1.32
CA GLU A 69 -15.28 2.99 0.18
C GLU A 69 -13.83 3.40 0.49
N GLN A 70 -13.61 4.00 1.66
CA GLN A 70 -12.26 4.33 2.15
C GLN A 70 -11.39 3.07 2.26
N GLN A 71 -11.92 1.98 2.83
CA GLN A 71 -11.20 0.70 2.89
C GLN A 71 -10.91 0.14 1.49
N GLY A 72 -11.84 0.27 0.54
CA GLY A 72 -11.67 -0.11 -0.86
C GLY A 72 -10.51 0.64 -1.52
N THR A 73 -10.44 1.97 -1.35
CA THR A 73 -9.32 2.76 -1.87
C THR A 73 -7.98 2.35 -1.23
N LEU A 74 -7.95 2.03 0.07
CA LEU A 74 -6.73 1.49 0.70
C LEU A 74 -6.33 0.12 0.13
N VAL A 75 -7.29 -0.75 -0.21
CA VAL A 75 -7.01 -2.02 -0.90
C VAL A 75 -6.38 -1.75 -2.27
N LEU A 76 -6.95 -0.82 -3.05
CA LEU A 76 -6.39 -0.39 -4.34
C LEU A 76 -4.91 0.02 -4.22
N HIS A 77 -4.57 0.84 -3.22
CA HIS A 77 -3.17 1.23 -2.97
C HIS A 77 -2.25 0.06 -2.62
N ARG A 78 -2.72 -0.89 -1.80
CA ARG A 78 -1.94 -2.08 -1.40
C ARG A 78 -1.71 -3.01 -2.59
N VAL A 79 -2.75 -3.27 -3.39
CA VAL A 79 -2.66 -4.09 -4.60
C VAL A 79 -1.70 -3.47 -5.60
N ARG A 80 -1.82 -2.15 -5.85
CA ARG A 80 -0.88 -1.42 -6.68
C ARG A 80 0.58 -1.58 -6.22
N LEU A 81 0.84 -1.44 -4.92
CA LEU A 81 2.19 -1.61 -4.36
C LEU A 81 2.71 -3.04 -4.55
N MET A 82 1.86 -4.05 -4.37
CA MET A 82 2.21 -5.45 -4.61
C MET A 82 2.58 -5.70 -6.08
N LEU A 83 1.74 -5.26 -7.01
CA LEU A 83 1.98 -5.37 -8.45
C LEU A 83 3.25 -4.63 -8.89
N MET A 84 3.51 -3.44 -8.35
CA MET A 84 4.75 -2.71 -8.63
C MET A 84 6.00 -3.50 -8.19
N ARG A 85 5.95 -4.18 -7.04
CA ARG A 85 7.06 -5.02 -6.56
C ARG A 85 7.25 -6.24 -7.46
N GLN A 86 6.16 -6.92 -7.83
CA GLN A 86 6.18 -8.05 -8.76
C GLN A 86 6.75 -7.64 -10.12
N ARG A 87 6.36 -6.48 -10.66
CA ARG A 87 6.91 -5.94 -11.91
C ARG A 87 8.43 -5.77 -11.85
N VAL A 88 8.93 -5.22 -10.74
CA VAL A 88 10.38 -5.04 -10.53
C VAL A 88 11.08 -6.40 -10.38
N GLN A 89 10.50 -7.33 -9.62
CA GLN A 89 11.03 -8.68 -9.45
C GLN A 89 11.16 -9.40 -10.80
N LEU A 90 10.11 -9.39 -11.63
CA LEU A 90 10.11 -10.02 -12.95
C LEU A 90 11.11 -9.35 -13.90
N SER A 91 11.16 -8.01 -13.94
CA SER A 91 12.16 -7.27 -14.72
C SER A 91 13.58 -7.66 -14.33
N ASN A 92 13.86 -7.79 -13.03
CA ASN A 92 15.19 -8.13 -12.54
C ASN A 92 15.55 -9.59 -12.84
N ALA A 93 14.60 -10.52 -12.70
CA ALA A 93 14.81 -11.93 -13.04
C ALA A 93 15.14 -12.11 -14.53
N ILE A 94 14.34 -11.49 -15.42
CA ILE A 94 14.60 -11.52 -16.87
C ILE A 94 16.00 -10.96 -17.17
N ARG A 95 16.35 -9.80 -16.58
CA ARG A 95 17.67 -9.19 -16.80
C ARG A 95 18.82 -10.04 -16.27
N GLY A 96 18.65 -10.66 -15.11
CA GLY A 96 19.66 -11.52 -14.49
C GLY A 96 19.97 -12.72 -15.39
N HIS A 97 18.95 -13.45 -15.82
CA HIS A 97 19.14 -14.61 -16.69
C HIS A 97 19.67 -14.25 -18.07
N MET A 98 19.22 -13.13 -18.65
CA MET A 98 19.75 -12.68 -19.94
C MET A 98 21.24 -12.30 -19.85
N ALA A 99 21.71 -11.80 -18.71
CA ALA A 99 23.12 -11.49 -18.50
C ALA A 99 24.01 -12.74 -18.45
N GLU A 100 23.49 -13.91 -18.05
CA GLU A 100 24.22 -15.19 -18.10
C GLU A 100 24.62 -15.57 -19.54
N TYR A 101 23.89 -15.07 -20.53
CA TYR A 101 24.18 -15.24 -21.96
C TYR A 101 24.90 -14.02 -22.58
N GLY A 102 25.45 -13.12 -21.77
CA GLY A 102 26.14 -11.90 -22.23
C GLY A 102 25.21 -10.81 -22.76
N LEU A 103 23.88 -10.98 -22.64
CA LEU A 103 22.89 -10.03 -23.15
C LEU A 103 22.55 -8.97 -22.08
N VAL A 104 23.41 -7.97 -21.97
CA VAL A 104 23.24 -6.85 -21.03
C VAL A 104 22.57 -5.66 -21.72
N ALA A 105 21.53 -5.11 -21.08
CA ALA A 105 20.84 -3.92 -21.57
C ALA A 105 20.76 -2.82 -20.49
N PRO A 106 20.81 -1.53 -20.87
CA PRO A 106 20.61 -0.39 -19.97
C PRO A 106 19.39 -0.56 -19.06
N VAL A 107 19.48 -0.03 -17.84
CA VAL A 107 18.37 -0.01 -16.89
C VAL A 107 17.21 0.82 -17.47
N GLY A 108 15.99 0.33 -17.27
CA GLY A 108 14.76 0.99 -17.72
C GLY A 108 13.95 0.20 -18.73
N ARG A 109 12.87 0.82 -19.23
CA ARG A 109 11.86 0.17 -20.08
C ARG A 109 12.44 -0.31 -21.41
N ASN A 110 13.15 0.56 -22.12
CA ASN A 110 13.65 0.27 -23.47
C ASN A 110 14.68 -0.87 -23.46
N GLY A 111 15.55 -0.92 -22.45
CA GLY A 111 16.50 -2.01 -22.31
C GLY A 111 15.82 -3.36 -22.06
N LEU A 112 14.81 -3.41 -21.20
CA LEU A 112 14.06 -4.64 -20.93
C LEU A 112 13.27 -5.10 -22.17
N GLN A 113 12.65 -4.17 -22.90
CA GLN A 113 11.92 -4.50 -24.13
C GLN A 113 12.82 -5.11 -25.19
N ARG A 114 14.08 -4.65 -25.32
CA ARG A 114 15.05 -5.30 -26.22
C ARG A 114 15.33 -6.74 -25.81
N LEU A 115 15.56 -7.00 -24.53
CA LEU A 115 15.79 -8.38 -24.04
C LEU A 115 14.57 -9.27 -24.27
N ILE A 116 13.37 -8.75 -24.04
CA ILE A 116 12.12 -9.46 -24.31
C ILE A 116 11.96 -9.75 -25.81
N ALA A 117 12.34 -8.81 -26.70
CA ALA A 117 12.29 -9.02 -28.14
C ALA A 117 13.24 -10.15 -28.59
N ILE A 118 14.43 -10.26 -28.00
CA ILE A 118 15.35 -11.38 -28.24
C ILE A 118 14.70 -12.70 -27.84
N LEU A 119 14.10 -12.77 -26.65
CA LEU A 119 13.40 -13.97 -26.17
C LEU A 119 12.19 -14.34 -27.04
N GLY A 120 11.54 -13.35 -27.65
CA GLY A 120 10.40 -13.55 -28.54
C GLY A 120 10.76 -13.91 -29.99
N ASN A 121 12.03 -13.81 -30.38
CA ASN A 121 12.48 -14.17 -31.72
C ASN A 121 12.99 -15.63 -31.75
N PRO A 122 12.28 -16.58 -32.38
CA PRO A 122 12.70 -17.98 -32.45
C PRO A 122 13.96 -18.18 -33.30
N ASP A 123 14.24 -17.26 -34.23
CA ASP A 123 15.42 -17.33 -35.11
C ASP A 123 16.68 -16.75 -34.45
N ASP A 124 16.58 -16.26 -33.20
CA ASP A 124 17.70 -15.69 -32.46
C ASP A 124 18.44 -16.78 -31.67
N ASP A 125 19.66 -17.12 -32.08
CA ASP A 125 20.44 -18.23 -31.52
C ASP A 125 21.21 -17.87 -30.24
N ARG A 126 21.16 -16.61 -29.78
CA ARG A 126 21.94 -16.13 -28.63
C ARG A 126 21.47 -16.68 -27.28
N VAL A 127 20.25 -17.20 -27.20
CA VAL A 127 19.68 -17.82 -25.99
C VAL A 127 19.27 -19.26 -26.32
N PRO A 128 19.78 -20.27 -25.60
CA PRO A 128 19.38 -21.66 -25.79
C PRO A 128 17.88 -21.86 -25.62
N GLU A 129 17.30 -22.78 -26.40
CA GLU A 129 15.85 -23.00 -26.44
C GLU A 129 15.24 -23.37 -25.08
N VAL A 130 15.95 -24.18 -24.29
CA VAL A 130 15.53 -24.55 -22.93
C VAL A 130 15.40 -23.31 -22.02
N ALA A 131 16.34 -22.37 -22.13
CA ALA A 131 16.31 -21.13 -21.36
C ALA A 131 15.21 -20.18 -21.86
N ARG A 132 15.02 -20.08 -23.18
CA ARG A 132 13.92 -19.32 -23.79
C ARG A 132 12.57 -19.81 -23.30
N ALA A 133 12.31 -21.11 -23.39
CA ALA A 133 11.09 -21.73 -22.91
C ALA A 133 10.89 -21.50 -21.40
N SER A 134 11.95 -21.55 -20.61
CA SER A 134 11.91 -21.30 -19.15
C SER A 134 11.64 -19.83 -18.80
N LEU A 135 12.09 -18.89 -19.62
CA LEU A 135 11.90 -17.45 -19.42
C LEU A 135 10.56 -16.93 -19.98
N ALA A 136 9.95 -17.64 -20.93
CA ALA A 136 8.68 -17.24 -21.55
C ALA A 136 7.55 -16.99 -20.53
N PRO A 137 7.33 -17.83 -19.48
CA PRO A 137 6.35 -17.53 -18.43
C PRO A 137 6.63 -16.22 -17.69
N LEU A 138 7.89 -15.87 -17.44
CA LEU A 138 8.26 -14.62 -16.76
C LEU A 138 7.98 -13.41 -17.65
N VAL A 139 8.24 -13.50 -18.95
CA VAL A 139 7.90 -12.46 -19.93
C VAL A 139 6.39 -12.25 -19.99
N TYR A 140 5.62 -13.33 -20.06
CA TYR A 140 4.16 -13.28 -20.07
C TYR A 140 3.61 -12.63 -18.78
N GLN A 141 4.07 -13.09 -17.61
CA GLN A 141 3.69 -12.51 -16.32
C GLN A 141 4.08 -11.04 -16.22
N PHE A 142 5.25 -10.65 -16.73
CA PHE A 142 5.68 -9.26 -16.74
C PHE A 142 4.71 -8.38 -17.54
N GLY A 143 4.29 -8.83 -18.73
CA GLY A 143 3.30 -8.15 -19.55
C GLY A 143 1.98 -7.95 -18.81
N LEU A 144 1.45 -9.03 -18.22
CA LEU A 144 0.20 -9.00 -17.45
C LEU A 144 0.28 -8.03 -16.27
N VAL A 145 1.30 -8.18 -15.41
CA VAL A 145 1.49 -7.32 -14.24
C VAL A 145 1.70 -5.87 -14.65
N ASN A 146 2.44 -5.61 -15.73
CA ASN A 146 2.65 -4.24 -16.20
C ASN A 146 1.34 -3.59 -16.65
N GLY A 147 0.48 -4.31 -17.37
CA GLY A 147 -0.86 -3.84 -17.73
C GLY A 147 -1.72 -3.55 -16.49
N GLN A 148 -1.72 -4.46 -15.52
CA GLN A 148 -2.47 -4.28 -14.26
C GLN A 148 -1.97 -3.09 -13.44
N VAL A 149 -0.66 -2.81 -13.40
CA VAL A 149 -0.10 -1.62 -12.75
C VAL A 149 -0.64 -0.35 -13.41
N LEU A 150 -0.66 -0.27 -14.74
CA LEU A 150 -1.16 0.90 -15.46
C LEU A 150 -2.66 1.14 -15.20
N GLU A 151 -3.45 0.07 -15.16
CA GLU A 151 -4.88 0.18 -14.83
C GLU A 151 -5.09 0.62 -13.37
N ASN A 152 -4.30 0.09 -12.42
CA ASN A 152 -4.36 0.55 -11.03
C ASN A 152 -3.90 2.01 -10.88
N ASP A 153 -2.88 2.44 -11.64
CA ASP A 153 -2.46 3.84 -11.70
C ASP A 153 -3.61 4.74 -12.17
N ARG A 154 -4.39 4.30 -13.16
CA ARG A 154 -5.57 5.02 -13.64
C ARG A 154 -6.65 5.15 -12.56
N ARG A 155 -7.03 4.03 -11.93
CA ARG A 155 -8.02 3.99 -10.84
C ARG A 155 -7.62 4.88 -9.65
N VAL A 156 -6.34 4.92 -9.31
CA VAL A 156 -5.83 5.79 -8.24
C VAL A 156 -6.01 7.27 -8.61
N ARG A 157 -5.72 7.66 -9.86
CA ARG A 157 -5.96 9.04 -10.31
C ARG A 157 -7.44 9.40 -10.30
N GLU A 158 -8.30 8.49 -10.73
CA GLU A 158 -9.75 8.67 -10.72
C GLU A 158 -10.27 8.83 -9.28
N SER A 159 -9.83 7.97 -8.36
CA SER A 159 -10.20 8.08 -6.94
C SER A 159 -9.75 9.39 -6.29
N ALA A 160 -8.59 9.93 -6.68
CA ALA A 160 -8.16 11.25 -6.17
C ALA A 160 -9.08 12.36 -6.67
N ARG A 161 -9.46 12.31 -7.95
CA ARG A 161 -10.29 13.33 -8.62
C ARG A 161 -11.77 13.24 -8.27
N SER A 162 -12.24 12.09 -7.79
CA SER A 162 -13.65 11.88 -7.42
C SER A 162 -14.04 12.52 -6.08
N THR A 163 -13.10 13.19 -5.40
CA THR A 163 -13.34 13.81 -4.09
C THR A 163 -12.83 15.25 -4.10
N GLU A 164 -13.61 16.17 -3.51
CA GLU A 164 -13.21 17.57 -3.40
C GLU A 164 -11.89 17.72 -2.63
N LEU A 165 -11.75 17.02 -1.50
CA LEU A 165 -10.52 16.99 -0.71
C LEU A 165 -9.34 16.47 -1.53
N GLY A 166 -9.53 15.42 -2.34
CA GLY A 166 -8.48 14.90 -3.21
C GLY A 166 -8.05 15.90 -4.28
N CYS A 167 -8.98 16.64 -4.88
CA CYS A 167 -8.68 17.73 -5.82
C CYS A 167 -7.88 18.85 -5.14
N ARG A 168 -8.34 19.35 -3.99
CA ARG A 168 -7.64 20.38 -3.21
C ARG A 168 -6.25 19.93 -2.78
N LEU A 169 -6.10 18.67 -2.35
CA LEU A 169 -4.80 18.12 -1.99
C LEU A 169 -3.82 18.13 -3.17
N MET A 170 -4.29 17.89 -4.40
CA MET A 170 -3.43 17.89 -5.59
C MET A 170 -2.97 19.29 -6.03
N GLU A 171 -3.57 20.37 -5.51
CA GLU A 171 -3.10 21.75 -5.73
C GLU A 171 -1.83 22.05 -4.91
N VAL A 172 -1.59 21.29 -3.83
CA VAL A 172 -0.40 21.44 -2.99
C VAL A 172 0.85 20.98 -3.76
N PRO A 173 1.91 21.80 -3.86
CA PRO A 173 3.16 21.41 -4.51
C PRO A 173 3.73 20.10 -3.94
N GLY A 174 3.98 19.13 -4.82
CA GLY A 174 4.52 17.82 -4.44
C GLY A 174 3.48 16.76 -4.04
N VAL A 175 2.18 17.11 -4.00
CA VAL A 175 1.10 16.16 -3.74
C VAL A 175 0.46 15.73 -5.06
N GLY A 176 0.85 14.54 -5.53
CA GLY A 176 0.24 13.92 -6.71
C GLY A 176 -1.01 13.10 -6.39
N PRO A 177 -1.72 12.58 -7.41
CA PRO A 177 -2.96 11.82 -7.24
C PRO A 177 -2.81 10.60 -6.31
N VAL A 178 -1.66 9.91 -6.38
CA VAL A 178 -1.37 8.74 -5.52
C VAL A 178 -1.34 9.12 -4.05
N LEU A 179 -0.81 10.30 -3.73
CA LEU A 179 -0.70 10.76 -2.36
C LEU A 179 -2.05 11.31 -1.89
N ALA A 180 -2.71 12.11 -2.72
CA ALA A 180 -4.03 12.68 -2.44
C ALA A 180 -5.09 11.60 -2.16
N SER A 181 -5.22 10.58 -3.02
CA SER A 181 -6.21 9.51 -2.80
C SER A 181 -5.91 8.69 -1.54
N ALA A 182 -4.63 8.45 -1.23
CA ALA A 182 -4.24 7.72 -0.02
C ALA A 182 -4.60 8.51 1.24
N MET A 183 -4.33 9.82 1.23
CA MET A 183 -4.68 10.75 2.31
C MET A 183 -6.19 10.76 2.58
N VAL A 184 -7.00 10.92 1.53
CA VAL A 184 -8.47 10.87 1.64
C VAL A 184 -8.95 9.52 2.20
N ALA A 185 -8.37 8.41 1.74
CA ALA A 185 -8.75 7.07 2.17
C ALA A 185 -8.30 6.72 3.61
N MET A 186 -7.24 7.36 4.11
CA MET A 186 -6.79 7.18 5.49
C MET A 186 -7.73 7.85 6.50
N GLY A 187 -8.48 8.87 6.07
CA GLY A 187 -9.43 9.59 6.93
C GLY A 187 -8.74 10.45 7.99
N ASP A 188 -7.43 10.72 7.86
CA ASP A 188 -6.79 11.66 8.78
C ASP A 188 -7.43 13.04 8.57
N ARG A 189 -7.73 13.75 9.67
CA ARG A 189 -8.12 15.17 9.62
C ARG A 189 -6.92 15.97 9.11
N ILE A 190 -6.78 16.02 7.80
CA ILE A 190 -5.78 16.86 7.14
C ILE A 190 -6.38 18.25 7.09
N ILE A 191 -5.99 19.07 8.07
CA ILE A 191 -6.24 20.50 8.03
C ILE A 191 -5.19 21.08 7.09
N ILE A 192 -5.60 21.43 5.87
CA ILE A 192 -4.77 22.23 4.97
C ILE A 192 -4.94 23.68 5.41
N THR A 193 -4.17 24.10 6.42
CA THR A 193 -3.90 25.53 6.65
C THR A 193 -2.58 25.87 6.00
N GLU A 194 -2.43 27.12 5.55
CA GLU A 194 -1.21 27.61 4.87
C GLU A 194 0.07 27.53 5.74
N ASP A 195 -0.02 27.08 7.00
CA ASP A 195 1.05 27.23 8.00
C ASP A 195 1.27 26.04 8.97
N GLU A 196 0.88 24.79 8.67
CA GLU A 196 1.01 23.66 9.63
C GLU A 196 2.09 22.58 9.33
N PRO A 197 2.90 22.14 10.33
CA PRO A 197 3.92 21.08 10.21
C PRO A 197 3.38 19.63 10.05
N SER A 198 2.07 19.42 9.98
CA SER A 198 1.43 18.10 9.95
C SER A 198 1.79 17.29 8.70
N LEU A 199 2.04 17.98 7.57
CA LEU A 199 2.58 17.38 6.36
C LEU A 199 3.94 16.70 6.63
N HIS A 200 4.84 17.31 7.41
CA HIS A 200 6.21 16.80 7.61
C HIS A 200 6.26 15.43 8.33
N ARG A 201 5.30 15.15 9.24
CA ARG A 201 5.18 13.83 9.90
C ARG A 201 4.63 12.76 8.96
N MET A 202 3.65 13.11 8.13
CA MET A 202 3.10 12.21 7.11
C MET A 202 4.13 11.92 6.01
N TRP A 203 4.91 12.93 5.60
CA TRP A 203 6.04 12.80 4.67
C TRP A 203 7.13 11.85 5.20
N SER A 204 7.46 11.93 6.49
CA SER A 204 8.44 11.04 7.15
C SER A 204 7.95 9.58 7.22
N SER A 205 6.66 9.38 7.53
CA SER A 205 6.00 8.06 7.57
C SER A 205 5.97 7.36 6.20
N LEU A 206 5.69 8.12 5.13
CA LEU A 206 5.66 7.58 3.77
C LEU A 206 7.06 7.34 3.17
N ARG A 207 8.07 8.13 3.57
CA ARG A 207 9.48 7.91 3.15
C ARG A 207 10.13 6.69 3.80
N GLN A 208 9.82 6.36 5.06
CA GLN A 208 10.44 5.23 5.76
C GLN A 208 10.14 3.85 5.11
N LYS A 209 9.17 3.75 4.20
CA LYS A 209 8.93 2.53 3.40
C LYS A 209 9.70 2.46 2.08
N LYS A 210 10.52 3.47 1.74
CA LYS A 210 11.50 3.38 0.63
C LYS A 210 12.84 2.94 1.20
N ASN A 211 13.15 1.67 0.95
CA ASN A 211 14.44 1.02 1.23
C ASN A 211 15.62 1.88 0.70
N PRO A 212 16.60 2.29 1.51
CA PRO A 212 17.66 3.24 1.11
C PRO A 212 18.78 2.65 0.23
N ARG A 213 18.56 1.49 -0.43
CA ARG A 213 19.63 0.77 -1.15
C ARG A 213 19.90 1.18 -2.60
N TRP A 214 19.31 2.27 -3.10
CA TRP A 214 19.52 2.69 -4.50
C TRP A 214 19.93 4.16 -4.60
N ARG A 215 21.12 4.46 -4.05
CA ARG A 215 21.98 5.56 -4.50
C ARG A 215 23.42 5.05 -4.42
N LYS A 216 23.97 4.72 -5.59
CA LYS A 216 25.39 4.54 -5.97
C LYS A 216 25.50 3.33 -6.90
N SER A 217 25.59 3.62 -8.19
CA SER A 217 26.35 2.99 -9.28
C SER A 217 25.86 3.63 -10.57
#